data_AF-A0A7X8RA20-F1
#
_entry.id   AF-A0A7X8RA20-F1
#
_cell.length_a   1.000
_cell.length_b   1.000
_cell.length_c   1.000
_cell.angle_alpha   90.00
_cell.angle_beta   90.00
_cell.angle_gamma   90.00
#
_symmetry.space_group_name_H-M   'P 1'
#
loop_
_entity.id
_entity.type
_entity.pdbx_description
1 polymer ?
#
loop_
_entity_poly.entity_id
_entity_poly.type
_entity_poly.pdbx_seq_one_letter_code
_entity_poly.pdbx_strand_id
1 'polypeptide(L)' 'MAKRRKRYTKEFKQSLVSMICEEGKSAIAIAEDVGIHVNTLYRWVSEFKDHGKDAF' A
#
# COMPACT_ATOMS: atom_id res chain seq x y z
N MET A 1 -6.62 20.94 13.81
CA MET A 1 -5.40 20.10 13.93
C MET A 1 -5.06 19.50 12.57
N ALA A 2 -4.02 20.01 11.90
CA ALA A 2 -3.61 19.50 10.58
C ALA A 2 -3.00 18.10 10.73
N LYS A 3 -3.72 17.06 10.29
CA LYS A 3 -3.22 15.68 10.25
C LYS A 3 -2.00 15.64 9.32
N ARG A 4 -0.78 15.58 9.90
CA ARG A 4 0.47 15.39 9.14
C ARG A 4 0.29 14.15 8.27
N ARG A 5 0.20 14.35 6.95
CA ARG A 5 0.19 13.25 5.99
C ARG A 5 1.56 12.56 6.08
N LYS A 6 1.61 11.34 6.62
CA LYS A 6 2.79 10.48 6.50
C LYS A 6 3.09 10.36 5.00
N ARG A 7 4.23 10.90 4.55
CA ARG A 7 4.71 10.72 3.17
C ARG A 7 5.32 9.33 3.10
N TYR A 8 4.59 8.40 2.49
CA TYR A 8 5.15 7.12 2.10
C TYR A 8 5.84 7.30 0.75
N THR A 9 7.08 6.84 0.63
CA THR A 9 7.83 6.85 -0.64
C THR A 9 7.16 5.91 -1.64
N LYS A 10 7.34 6.18 -2.94
CA LYS A 10 6.76 5.34 -4.00
C LYS A 10 7.23 3.89 -3.89
N GLU A 11 8.52 3.68 -3.63
CA GLU A 11 9.13 2.36 -3.44
C GLU A 11 8.47 1.58 -2.30
N PHE A 12 8.14 2.26 -1.20
CA PHE A 12 7.48 1.63 -0.06
C PHE A 12 6.05 1.20 -0.39
N LYS A 13 5.28 2.05 -1.09
CA LYS A 13 3.95 1.66 -1.57
C LYS A 13 4.02 0.46 -2.51
N GLN A 14 4.96 0.50 -3.46
CA GLN A 14 5.13 -0.53 -4.46
C GLN A 14 5.55 -1.86 -3.84
N SER A 15 6.49 -1.86 -2.89
CA SER A 15 6.93 -3.07 -2.18
C SER A 15 5.76 -3.77 -1.48
N LEU A 16 4.92 -3.02 -0.75
CA LEU A 16 3.78 -3.60 -0.03
C LEU A 16 2.71 -4.13 -0.99
N VAL A 17 2.44 -3.41 -2.08
CA VAL A 17 1.45 -3.83 -3.07
C VAL A 17 1.94 -5.03 -3.90
N SER A 18 3.23 -5.08 -4.26
CA SER A 18 3.87 -6.27 -4.85
C SER A 18 3.73 -7.46 -3.93
N MET A 19 4.00 -7.29 -2.63
CA MET A 19 3.88 -8.38 -1.66
C MET A 19 2.44 -8.91 -1.52
N ILE A 20 1.43 -8.06 -1.68
CA ILE A 20 0.02 -8.48 -1.67
C ILE A 20 -0.36 -9.14 -2.99
N CYS A 21 0.09 -8.59 -4.11
CA CYS A 21 -0.34 -9.02 -5.44
C CYS A 21 0.45 -10.24 -5.96
N GLU A 22 1.74 -10.32 -5.66
CA GLU A 22 2.66 -11.37 -6.10
C GLU A 22 2.79 -12.49 -5.07
N GLU A 23 3.05 -12.16 -3.79
CA GLU A 23 3.16 -13.17 -2.72
C GLU A 23 1.79 -13.58 -2.14
N GLY A 24 0.69 -12.89 -2.50
CA GLY A 24 -0.64 -13.20 -2.00
C GLY A 24 -0.83 -12.93 -0.50
N LYS A 25 0.06 -12.12 0.11
CA LYS A 25 -0.04 -11.80 1.53
C LYS A 25 -1.25 -10.91 1.83
N SER A 26 -1.84 -11.11 3.01
CA SER A 26 -2.99 -10.32 3.43
C SER A 26 -2.59 -8.87 3.68
N ALA A 27 -3.31 -7.95 3.03
CA ALA A 27 -3.11 -6.51 3.21
C ALA A 27 -3.26 -6.09 4.69
N ILE A 28 -4.07 -6.79 5.47
CA ILE A 28 -4.27 -6.56 6.90
C ILE A 28 -2.99 -6.87 7.67
N ALA A 29 -2.43 -8.06 7.47
CA ALA A 29 -1.23 -8.49 8.17
C ALA A 29 -0.03 -7.57 7.90
N ILE A 30 0.15 -7.19 6.63
CA ILE A 30 1.19 -6.23 6.24
C ILE A 30 0.91 -4.86 6.89
N ALA A 31 -0.33 -4.37 6.82
CA ALA A 31 -0.70 -3.08 7.40
C ALA A 31 -0.40 -3.03 8.91
N GLU A 32 -0.71 -4.10 9.64
CA GLU A 32 -0.39 -4.20 11.07
C GLU A 32 1.12 -4.26 11.34
N ASP A 33 1.87 -5.01 10.53
CA ASP A 33 3.34 -5.16 10.65
C ASP A 33 4.09 -3.83 10.44
N VAL A 34 3.76 -3.10 9.36
CA VAL A 34 4.38 -1.78 9.07
C VAL A 34 3.68 -0.60 9.76
N GLY A 35 2.61 -0.83 10.52
CA GLY A 35 1.88 0.22 11.24
C GLY A 35 1.17 1.24 10.33
N ILE A 36 0.60 0.75 9.23
CA ILE A 36 -0.20 1.52 8.27
C ILE A 36 -1.67 1.10 8.44
N HIS A 37 -2.59 1.98 8.06
CA HIS A 37 -4.00 1.62 8.03
C HIS A 37 -4.31 0.73 6.83
N VAL A 38 -5.02 -0.39 7.03
CA VAL A 38 -5.34 -1.35 5.96
C VAL A 38 -6.06 -0.72 4.77
N ASN A 39 -6.98 0.22 5.01
CA ASN A 39 -7.65 0.96 3.92
C ASN A 39 -6.68 1.68 2.97
N THR A 40 -5.54 2.16 3.48
CA THR A 40 -4.51 2.78 2.64
C THR A 40 -3.90 1.74 1.70
N LEU A 41 -3.64 0.53 2.22
CA LEU A 41 -3.10 -0.57 1.44
C LEU A 41 -4.11 -1.06 0.39
N TYR A 42 -5.38 -1.23 0.75
CA TYR A 42 -6.44 -1.56 -0.21
C TYR A 42 -6.56 -0.52 -1.32
N ARG A 43 -6.42 0.77 -0.98
CA ARG A 43 -6.45 1.85 -1.98
C ARG A 43 -5.26 1.74 -2.94
N TRP A 44 -4.04 1.51 -2.44
CA TRP A 44 -2.87 1.32 -3.29
C TRP A 44 -2.95 0.05 -4.14
N VAL A 45 -3.46 -1.06 -3.60
CA VAL A 45 -3.69 -2.29 -4.37
C VAL A 45 -4.72 -2.06 -5.48
N SER A 46 -5.78 -1.29 -5.20
CA SER A 46 -6.77 -0.93 -6.22
C SER A 46 -6.16 -0.03 -7.29
N GLU A 47 -5.42 1.00 -6.91
CA GLU A 47 -4.74 1.90 -7.87
C GLU A 47 -3.68 1.14 -8.70
N PHE A 48 -2.98 0.19 -8.10
CA PHE A 48 -2.04 -0.68 -8.82
C PHE A 48 -2.73 -1.69 -9.73
N LYS A 49 -3.92 -2.18 -9.38
CA LYS A 49 -4.71 -3.04 -10.28
C LYS A 49 -5.27 -2.26 -11.47
N ASP A 50 -5.65 -1.00 -11.26
CA ASP A 50 -6.23 -0.13 -12.30
C ASP A 50 -5.17 0.46 -13.23
N HIS A 51 -4.07 0.98 -12.66
CA HIS A 51 -3.01 1.67 -13.40
C HIS A 51 -1.71 0.85 -13.56
N GLY A 52 -1.63 -0.36 -13.00
CA GLY A 52 -0.44 -1.21 -13.11
C GLY A 52 0.81 -0.55 -12.53
N LYS A 53 1.91 -0.61 -13.29
CA LYS A 53 3.21 0.00 -12.93
C LYS A 53 3.22 1.53 -12.98
N ASP A 54 2.20 2.17 -13.55
CA ASP A 54 2.05 3.63 -13.62
C ASP A 54 1.28 4.22 -12.42
N ALA A 55 0.85 3.38 -11.46
CA ALA A 55 0.00 3.79 -10.34
C ALA A 55 0.66 4.71 -9.30
N PHE A 56 1.99 4.87 -9.32
CA PHE A 56 2.75 5.51 -8.23
C PHE A 56 3.69 6.63 -8.65
#